data_AF-A0A352S012-F1
#
_entry.id   AF-A0A352S012-F1
#
_cell.length_a   1.000
_cell.length_b   1.000
_cell.length_c   1.000
_cell.angle_alpha   90.00
_cell.angle_beta   90.00
_cell.angle_gamma   90.00
#
_symmetry.space_group_name_H-M   'P 1'
#
loop_
_entity.id
_entity.type
_entity.pdbx_description
1 polymer ?
#
loop_
_entity_poly.entity_id
_entity_poly.type
_entity_poly.pdbx_seq_one_letter_code
_entity_poly.pdbx_strand_id
1 'polypeptide(L)' 'LARLEFIINNNIGVHPKAILDYPQVDADLKKAVESVARGHASPRAFYVDKLAEGIATIGAAFYPKPVIVRLSDF' A
#
# COMPACT_ATOMS: atom_id res chain seq x y z
N LEU A 1 -11.01 -15.16 -1.07
CA LEU A 1 -9.78 -14.84 -0.31
C LEU A 1 -9.22 -13.55 -0.88
N ALA A 2 -9.32 -12.45 -0.15
CA ALA A 2 -8.71 -11.19 -0.54
C ALA A 2 -7.20 -11.25 -0.27
N ARG A 3 -6.39 -10.92 -1.26
CA ARG A 3 -4.92 -11.01 -1.22
C ARG A 3 -4.32 -9.61 -1.17
N LEU A 4 -3.53 -9.30 -0.14
CA LEU A 4 -2.91 -8.00 0.03
C LEU A 4 -1.99 -7.62 -1.14
N GLU A 5 -1.36 -8.62 -1.74
CA GLU A 5 -0.38 -8.49 -2.83
C GLU A 5 -1.00 -7.81 -4.06
N PHE A 6 -2.28 -8.04 -4.32
CA PHE A 6 -2.99 -7.39 -5.43
C PHE A 6 -3.10 -5.87 -5.22
N ILE A 7 -3.36 -5.43 -3.99
CA ILE A 7 -3.46 -4.02 -3.64
C ILE A 7 -2.06 -3.37 -3.74
N ILE A 8 -1.03 -4.05 -3.24
CA ILE A 8 0.34 -3.55 -3.27
C ILE A 8 0.83 -3.38 -4.71
N ASN A 9 0.63 -4.39 -5.56
CA ASN A 9 1.13 -4.37 -6.94
C ASN A 9 0.41 -3.36 -7.83
N ASN A 10 -0.91 -3.21 -7.69
CA ASN A 10 -1.69 -2.36 -8.59
C ASN A 10 -1.86 -0.93 -8.09
N ASN A 11 -2.00 -0.72 -6.78
CA ASN A 11 -2.39 0.59 -6.24
C ASN A 11 -1.24 1.34 -5.56
N ILE A 12 -0.19 0.62 -5.14
CA ILE A 12 0.95 1.23 -4.43
C ILE A 12 2.20 1.23 -5.33
N GLY A 13 2.52 0.12 -5.97
CA GLY A 13 3.64 0.03 -6.93
C GLY A 13 5.02 0.23 -6.31
N VAL A 14 5.13 0.25 -4.98
CA VAL A 14 6.39 0.41 -4.24
C VAL A 14 6.52 -0.71 -3.22
N HIS A 15 7.72 -1.29 -3.15
CA HIS A 15 8.04 -2.31 -2.17
C HIS A 15 7.98 -1.74 -0.75
N PRO A 16 7.34 -2.40 0.24
CA PRO A 16 7.20 -1.88 1.60
C PRO A 16 8.54 -1.54 2.26
N LYS A 17 9.58 -2.33 1.99
CA LYS A 17 10.94 -2.05 2.46
C LYS A 17 11.47 -0.67 2.03
N ALA A 18 11.19 -0.22 0.81
CA ALA A 18 11.59 1.12 0.35
C ALA A 18 10.89 2.24 1.14
N ILE A 19 9.66 2.00 1.60
CA ILE A 19 8.93 2.92 2.46
C ILE A 19 9.49 2.93 3.89
N LEU A 20 9.94 1.77 4.39
CA LEU A 20 10.52 1.63 5.71
C LEU A 20 11.94 2.22 5.80
N ASP A 21 12.74 2.03 4.76
CA ASP A 21 14.11 2.51 4.68
C ASP A 21 14.17 4.02 4.35
N TYR A 22 13.06 4.63 3.91
CA TYR A 22 12.99 6.07 3.66
C TYR A 22 13.28 6.88 4.95
N PRO A 23 14.11 7.95 4.89
CA PRO A 23 14.68 8.59 3.69
C PRO A 23 16.05 8.04 3.25
N GLN A 24 16.56 6.97 3.88
CA GLN A 24 17.86 6.34 3.61
C GLN A 24 17.79 5.36 2.42
N VAL A 25 17.35 5.86 1.28
CA VAL A 25 17.26 5.12 0.01
C VAL A 25 17.99 5.87 -1.10
N ASP A 26 18.38 5.17 -2.17
CA ASP A 26 19.02 5.78 -3.33
C ASP A 26 18.22 6.97 -3.88
N ALA A 27 18.91 7.97 -4.42
CA ALA A 27 18.30 9.22 -4.86
C ALA A 27 17.18 9.02 -5.90
N ASP A 28 17.32 8.03 -6.78
CA ASP A 28 16.30 7.69 -7.77
C ASP A 28 15.08 7.02 -7.14
N LEU A 29 15.30 6.12 -6.17
CA LEU A 29 14.23 5.47 -5.43
C LEU A 29 13.48 6.48 -4.55
N LYS A 30 14.21 7.43 -3.94
CA LYS A 30 13.63 8.53 -3.17
C LYS A 30 12.65 9.35 -4.02
N LYS A 31 13.06 9.75 -5.23
CA LYS A 31 12.18 10.48 -6.16
C LYS A 31 10.95 9.67 -6.55
N ALA A 32 11.10 8.37 -6.79
CA ALA A 32 9.97 7.50 -7.12
C ALA A 32 8.97 7.42 -5.95
N VAL A 33 9.46 7.18 -4.73
CA VAL A 33 8.66 7.12 -3.50
C VAL A 33 7.95 8.44 -3.22
N GLU A 34 8.65 9.58 -3.34
CA GLU A 34 8.05 10.90 -3.15
C GLU A 34 7.01 11.21 -4.22
N SER A 35 7.24 10.78 -5.48
CA SER A 35 6.29 10.99 -6.59
C SER A 35 4.98 10.24 -6.36
N VAL A 36 5.03 8.98 -5.89
CA VAL A 36 3.82 8.19 -5.61
C VAL A 36 3.13 8.63 -4.31
N ALA A 37 3.90 9.06 -3.31
CA ALA A 37 3.36 9.52 -2.03
C ALA A 37 2.90 11.00 -2.04
N ARG A 38 2.87 11.65 -3.21
CA ARG A 38 2.42 13.04 -3.34
C ARG A 38 1.01 13.21 -2.77
N GLY A 39 0.84 14.24 -1.93
CA GLY A 39 -0.43 14.54 -1.28
C GLY A 39 -0.66 13.82 0.04
N HIS A 40 0.23 12.92 0.46
CA HIS A 40 0.19 12.29 1.78
C HIS A 40 1.23 12.91 2.72
N ALA A 41 0.98 12.81 4.03
CA ALA A 41 1.86 13.38 5.05
C ALA A 41 3.26 12.74 5.08
N SER A 42 3.39 11.49 4.64
CA SER A 42 4.66 10.78 4.47
C SER A 42 4.48 9.58 3.55
N PRO A 43 5.56 9.01 2.99
CA PRO A 43 5.50 7.75 2.25
C PRO A 43 4.88 6.60 3.05
N ARG A 44 5.10 6.59 4.37
CA ARG A 44 4.49 5.62 5.28
C ARG A 44 2.99 5.82 5.41
N ALA A 45 2.54 7.07 5.54
CA ALA A 45 1.12 7.39 5.57
C ALA A 45 0.43 6.99 4.26
N PHE A 46 1.03 7.33 3.11
CA PHE A 46 0.56 6.89 1.79
C PHE A 46 0.34 5.37 1.72
N TYR A 47 1.32 4.59 2.17
CA TYR A 47 1.24 3.13 2.13
C TYR A 47 0.09 2.59 2.98
N VAL A 48 -0.10 3.12 4.18
CA VAL A 48 -1.19 2.74 5.09
C VAL A 48 -2.55 3.14 4.50
N ASP A 49 -2.68 4.36 4.00
CA ASP A 49 -3.92 4.90 3.44
C ASP A 49 -4.37 4.07 2.23
N LYS A 50 -3.46 3.77 1.30
CA LYS A 50 -3.78 2.98 0.10
C LYS A 50 -4.13 1.53 0.41
N LEU A 51 -3.46 0.92 1.39
CA LEU A 51 -3.83 -0.41 1.87
C LEU A 51 -5.23 -0.40 2.48
N ALA A 52 -5.53 0.58 3.34
CA ALA A 52 -6.82 0.72 3.97
C ALA A 52 -7.94 0.93 2.94
N GLU A 53 -7.74 1.82 1.95
CA GLU A 53 -8.67 2.05 0.84
C GLU A 53 -8.94 0.75 0.07
N GLY A 54 -7.90 0.00 -0.29
CA GLY A 54 -8.05 -1.25 -1.04
C GLY A 54 -8.82 -2.32 -0.27
N ILE A 55 -8.49 -2.53 1.01
CA ILE A 55 -9.15 -3.51 1.87
C ILE A 55 -10.60 -3.09 2.14
N ALA A 56 -10.83 -1.81 2.45
CA ALA A 56 -12.17 -1.27 2.70
C ALA A 56 -13.06 -1.40 1.46
N THR A 57 -12.53 -1.13 0.27
CA THR A 57 -13.28 -1.28 -0.99
C THR A 57 -13.73 -2.72 -1.22
N ILE A 58 -12.84 -3.70 -1.00
CA ILE A 58 -13.18 -5.12 -1.10
C ILE A 58 -14.20 -5.49 -0.02
N GLY A 59 -13.99 -5.08 1.23
CA GLY A 59 -14.90 -5.36 2.33
C GLY A 59 -16.31 -4.81 2.09
N ALA A 60 -16.40 -3.56 1.62
CA ALA A 60 -17.67 -2.89 1.32
C ALA A 60 -18.43 -3.59 0.18
N ALA A 61 -17.73 -4.09 -0.84
CA ALA A 61 -18.35 -4.78 -1.97
C ALA A 61 -19.07 -6.08 -1.58
N PHE A 62 -18.67 -6.74 -0.49
CA PHE A 62 -19.26 -7.99 -0.02
C PHE A 62 -20.11 -7.85 1.25
N TYR A 63 -20.27 -6.63 1.78
CA TYR A 63 -21.04 -6.40 3.01
C TYR A 63 -22.49 -6.91 2.87
N PRO A 64 -23.06 -7.60 3.88
CA PRO A 64 -22.51 -7.90 5.22
C PRO A 64 -21.78 -9.26 5.33
N LYS A 65 -21.41 -9.90 4.22
CA LYS A 65 -20.74 -11.20 4.24
C LYS A 65 -19.29 -11.06 4.74
N PRO A 66 -18.75 -12.07 5.45
CA PRO A 66 -17.37 -12.05 5.91
C PRO A 66 -16.39 -12.07 4.73
N VAL A 67 -15.36 -11.24 4.81
CA VAL A 67 -14.24 -11.21 3.85
C VAL A 67 -12.98 -11.64 4.58
N ILE A 68 -12.40 -12.77 4.15
CA ILE A 68 -11.11 -13.24 4.68
C ILE A 68 -10.00 -12.53 3.93
N VAL A 69 -9.23 -11.72 4.66
CA VAL A 69 -8.05 -11.02 4.17
C VAL A 69 -6.81 -11.84 4.52
N ARG A 70 -6.02 -12.21 3.52
CA ARG A 70 -4.69 -12.80 3.71
C ARG A 70 -3.67 -11.67 3.73
N LEU A 71 -2.88 -11.62 4.80
CA LEU A 71 -1.75 -10.70 4.89
C LEU A 71 -0.68 -11.05 3.86
N SER A 72 0.12 -10.04 3.49
CA SER A 72 1.22 -10.18 2.53
C SER A 72 2.15 -11.32 2.94
N ASP A 73 2.46 -12.21 2.00
CA ASP A 73 3.50 -13.24 2.15
C ASP A 73 4.86 -12.81 1.58
N PHE A 74 4.99 -11.56 1.11
CA PHE A 74 6.26 -10.91 0.75
C PHE A 74 7.11 -10.49 1.96
#